data_AF-A0A258H694-F1
#
_entry.id   AF-A0A258H694-F1
#
_cell.length_a   1.000
_cell.length_b   1.000
_cell.length_c   1.000
_cell.angle_alpha   90.00
_cell.angle_beta   90.00
_cell.angle_gamma   90.00
#
_symmetry.space_group_name_H-M   'P 1'
#
loop_
_entity.id
_entity.type
_entity.pdbx_description
1 polymer ?
#
loop_
_entity_poly.entity_id
_entity_poly.type
_entity_poly.pdbx_seq_one_letter_code
_entity_poly.pdbx_strand_id
1 'polypeptide(L)'
;MKSFRTLLKIAQRKLDELGIEAARAGKEVADMQSKVAGIRAREQAEIATAAANPAFASMLPAYRLRIRWQVDEINVQMRAKEAQLAEIRERLSAAYIEKSKFEQLIEQTHVREDAERLAREQAMLDEVATNRAGGMGK
;
A
#
# COMPACT_ATOMS: atom_id res chain seq x y z
N MET A 1 22.08 16.43 9.26
CA MET A 1 21.19 15.27 9.43
C MET A 1 19.75 15.71 9.23
N LYS A 2 18.90 14.94 8.52
CA LYS A 2 17.46 15.26 8.39
C LYS A 2 16.77 14.97 9.73
N SER A 3 15.81 15.81 10.15
CA SER A 3 15.03 15.55 11.37
C SER A 3 14.09 14.36 11.19
N PHE A 4 13.72 13.68 12.29
CA PHE A 4 12.78 12.56 12.23
C PHE A 4 11.43 12.96 11.62
N ARG A 5 10.96 14.19 11.85
CA ARG A 5 9.74 14.72 11.22
C ARG A 5 9.85 14.80 9.70
N THR A 6 11.02 15.16 9.16
CA THR A 6 11.26 15.15 7.71
C THR A 6 11.29 13.72 7.17
N LEU A 7 11.91 12.78 7.89
CA LEU A 7 11.92 11.37 7.51
C LEU A 7 10.51 10.76 7.54
N LEU A 8 9.69 11.10 8.53
CA LEU A 8 8.29 10.70 8.61
C LEU A 8 7.49 11.18 7.38
N LYS A 9 7.66 12.45 6.97
CA LYS A 9 7.02 12.99 5.76
C LYS A 9 7.44 12.25 4.49
N ILE A 10 8.71 11.89 4.38
CA ILE A 10 9.22 11.11 3.25
C ILE A 10 8.60 9.71 3.25
N ALA A 11 8.52 9.04 4.40
CA ALA A 11 7.89 7.74 4.53
C ALA A 11 6.38 7.77 4.20
N GLN A 12 5.67 8.81 4.63
CA GLN A 12 4.26 9.03 4.28
C GLN A 12 4.09 9.18 2.77
N ARG A 13 4.89 10.03 2.12
CA ARG A 13 4.84 10.20 0.67
C ARG A 13 5.08 8.90 -0.09
N LYS A 14 6.03 8.09 0.37
CA LYS A 14 6.33 6.77 -0.21
C LYS A 14 5.14 5.81 -0.08
N LEU A 15 4.42 5.83 1.05
CA LEU A 15 3.17 5.06 1.21
C LEU A 15 2.10 5.53 0.24
N ASP A 16 1.92 6.84 0.08
CA ASP A 16 0.91 7.39 -0.83
C ASP A 16 1.22 7.03 -2.29
N GLU A 17 2.49 7.14 -2.70
CA GLU A 17 2.97 6.76 -4.04
C GLU A 17 2.72 5.26 -4.33
N LEU A 18 3.08 4.38 -3.39
CA LEU A 18 2.83 2.95 -3.50
C LEU A 18 1.33 2.62 -3.49
N GLY A 19 0.52 3.37 -2.73
CA GLY A 19 -0.93 3.21 -2.68
C GLY A 19 -1.58 3.52 -4.04
N ILE A 20 -1.13 4.59 -4.71
CA ILE A 20 -1.58 4.94 -6.06
C ILE A 20 -1.19 3.83 -7.05
N GLU A 21 0.04 3.33 -6.97
CA GLU A 21 0.52 2.25 -7.83
C GLU A 21 -0.30 0.97 -7.64
N ALA A 22 -0.57 0.58 -6.39
CA ALA A 22 -1.41 -0.57 -6.05
C ALA A 22 -2.84 -0.42 -6.59
N ALA A 23 -3.44 0.76 -6.43
CA ALA A 23 -4.79 1.03 -6.92
C ALA A 23 -4.86 0.92 -8.46
N ARG A 24 -3.85 1.44 -9.16
CA ARG A 24 -3.75 1.34 -10.62
C ARG A 24 -3.62 -0.12 -11.07
N ALA A 25 -2.69 -0.87 -10.48
CA ALA A 25 -2.51 -2.28 -10.81
C ALA A 25 -3.78 -3.11 -10.51
N GLY A 26 -4.44 -2.84 -9.38
CA GLY A 26 -5.71 -3.47 -9.02
C GLY A 26 -6.82 -3.18 -10.02
N LYS A 27 -6.92 -1.95 -10.54
CA LYS A 27 -7.87 -1.61 -11.60
C LYS A 27 -7.57 -2.35 -12.90
N GLU A 28 -6.30 -2.41 -13.31
CA GLU A 28 -5.90 -3.13 -14.52
C GLU A 28 -6.26 -4.63 -14.45
N VAL A 29 -6.09 -5.26 -13.28
CA VAL A 29 -6.53 -6.65 -13.04
C VAL A 29 -8.06 -6.77 -13.17
N ALA A 30 -8.82 -5.87 -12.54
CA ALA A 30 -10.29 -5.89 -12.60
C ALA A 30 -10.83 -5.69 -14.03
N ASP A 31 -10.19 -4.80 -14.81
CA ASP A 31 -10.53 -4.56 -16.21
C ASP A 31 -10.26 -5.81 -17.07
N MET A 32 -9.14 -6.51 -16.83
CA MET A 32 -8.82 -7.78 -17.51
C MET A 32 -9.82 -8.89 -17.15
N GLN A 33 -10.19 -9.02 -15.88
CA GLN A 33 -11.22 -9.98 -15.43
C GLN A 33 -12.56 -9.72 -16.11
N SER A 34 -12.97 -8.44 -16.18
CA SER A 34 -14.19 -8.02 -16.87
C SER A 34 -14.14 -8.34 -18.36
N LYS A 35 -12.97 -8.16 -19.00
CA LYS A 35 -12.76 -8.53 -20.41
C LYS A 35 -12.89 -10.04 -20.64
N VAL A 36 -12.32 -10.87 -19.77
CA VAL A 36 -12.45 -12.33 -19.83
C VAL A 36 -13.91 -12.75 -19.66
N ALA A 37 -14.62 -12.18 -18.68
CA ALA A 37 -16.04 -12.45 -18.47
C ALA A 37 -16.87 -12.09 -19.72
N GLY A 38 -16.61 -10.95 -20.34
CA GLY A 38 -17.28 -10.54 -21.58
C GLY A 38 -16.94 -11.41 -22.80
N ILE A 39 -15.74 -11.98 -22.88
CA ILE A 39 -15.38 -12.98 -23.90
C ILE A 39 -16.16 -14.28 -23.68
N ARG A 40 -16.22 -14.76 -22.43
CA ARG A 40 -16.95 -15.99 -22.08
C ARG A 40 -18.45 -15.88 -22.31
N ALA A 41 -19.05 -14.74 -21.98
CA ALA A 41 -20.46 -14.47 -22.26
C ALA A 41 -20.75 -14.53 -23.77
N ARG A 42 -19.87 -13.96 -24.60
CA ARG A 42 -19.99 -14.05 -26.06
C ARG A 42 -19.81 -15.48 -26.57
N GLU A 43 -18.84 -16.22 -26.02
CA GLU A 43 -18.66 -17.64 -26.37
C GLU A 43 -19.94 -18.45 -26.11
N GLN A 44 -20.61 -18.22 -24.97
CA GLN A 44 -21.86 -18.90 -24.64
C GLN A 44 -23.00 -18.54 -25.61
N ALA A 45 -23.11 -17.27 -26.01
CA ALA A 45 -24.11 -16.83 -26.99
C ALA A 45 -23.88 -17.47 -28.38
N GLU A 46 -22.62 -17.56 -28.81
CA GLU A 46 -22.26 -18.22 -30.08
C GLU A 46 -22.55 -19.73 -30.04
N ILE A 47 -22.26 -20.40 -28.92
CA ILE A 47 -22.59 -21.82 -28.73
C ILE A 47 -24.11 -22.04 -28.82
N ALA A 48 -24.90 -21.20 -28.16
CA ALA A 48 -26.36 -21.28 -28.22
C ALA A 48 -26.89 -21.06 -29.65
N THR A 49 -26.30 -20.12 -30.38
CA THR A 49 -26.66 -19.83 -31.78
C THR A 49 -26.31 -20.99 -32.71
N ALA A 50 -25.11 -21.57 -32.55
CA ALA A 50 -24.67 -22.72 -33.34
C ALA A 50 -25.49 -23.99 -33.06
N ALA A 51 -26.01 -24.17 -31.84
CA ALA A 51 -26.90 -25.27 -31.50
C ALA A 51 -28.23 -25.21 -32.28
N ALA A 52 -28.69 -24.01 -32.64
CA ALA A 52 -29.90 -23.80 -33.42
C ALA A 52 -29.68 -23.89 -34.95
N ASN A 53 -28.41 -23.94 -35.42
CA ASN A 53 -28.10 -23.96 -36.85
C ASN A 53 -26.92 -24.89 -37.20
N PRO A 54 -27.20 -26.05 -37.85
CA PRO A 54 -26.19 -27.05 -38.21
C PRO A 54 -25.04 -26.53 -39.08
N ALA A 55 -25.26 -25.51 -39.90
CA ALA A 55 -24.21 -24.94 -40.75
C ALA A 55 -23.09 -24.28 -39.92
N PHE A 56 -23.45 -23.65 -38.80
CA PHE A 56 -22.50 -22.99 -37.88
C PHE A 56 -21.83 -23.96 -36.90
N ALA A 57 -22.46 -25.11 -36.62
CA ALA A 57 -21.90 -26.12 -35.72
C ALA A 57 -20.52 -26.63 -36.16
N SER A 58 -20.27 -26.72 -37.47
CA SER A 58 -18.99 -27.18 -38.04
C SER A 58 -17.81 -26.24 -37.76
N MET A 59 -18.06 -24.93 -37.60
CA MET A 59 -17.02 -23.91 -37.34
C MET A 59 -16.73 -23.70 -35.85
N LEU A 60 -17.62 -24.20 -34.98
CA LEU A 60 -17.56 -24.00 -33.54
C LEU A 60 -16.24 -24.47 -32.88
N PRO A 61 -15.62 -25.61 -33.27
CA PRO A 61 -14.34 -26.03 -32.68
C PRO A 61 -13.21 -25.02 -32.90
N ALA A 62 -13.08 -24.48 -34.11
CA ALA A 62 -12.05 -23.50 -34.44
C ALA A 62 -12.27 -22.18 -33.69
N TYR A 63 -13.54 -21.73 -33.59
CA TYR A 63 -13.90 -20.56 -32.80
C TYR A 63 -13.53 -20.72 -31.33
N ARG A 64 -13.88 -21.85 -30.70
CA ARG A 64 -13.56 -22.13 -29.29
C ARG A 64 -12.06 -22.21 -29.03
N LEU A 65 -11.29 -22.76 -29.98
CA LEU A 65 -9.83 -22.77 -29.88
C LEU A 65 -9.26 -21.34 -29.85
N ARG A 66 -9.76 -20.46 -30.73
CA ARG A 66 -9.37 -19.04 -30.74
C ARG A 66 -9.72 -18.32 -29.44
N ILE A 67 -10.94 -18.55 -28.92
CA ILE A 67 -11.37 -17.96 -27.65
C ILE A 67 -10.49 -18.42 -26.50
N ARG A 68 -10.15 -19.72 -26.46
CA ARG A 68 -9.22 -20.26 -25.48
C ARG A 68 -7.87 -19.55 -25.53
N TRP A 69 -7.25 -19.41 -26.71
CA TRP A 69 -5.98 -18.69 -26.84
C TRP A 69 -6.06 -17.24 -26.38
N GLN A 70 -7.15 -16.54 -26.73
CA GLN A 70 -7.36 -15.16 -26.30
C GLN A 70 -7.50 -15.05 -24.78
N VAL A 71 -8.22 -15.98 -24.14
CA VAL A 71 -8.38 -16.02 -22.68
C VAL A 71 -7.06 -16.38 -22.01
N ASP A 72 -6.32 -17.33 -22.56
CA ASP A 72 -5.02 -17.76 -22.03
C ASP A 72 -4.00 -16.60 -22.07
N GLU A 73 -3.96 -15.83 -23.16
CA GLU A 73 -3.13 -14.63 -23.28
C GLU A 73 -3.47 -13.59 -22.21
N ILE A 74 -4.76 -13.27 -22.03
CA ILE A 74 -5.19 -12.32 -21.00
C ILE A 74 -4.86 -12.83 -19.60
N ASN A 75 -5.02 -14.14 -19.35
CA ASN A 75 -4.68 -14.73 -18.06
C ASN A 75 -3.19 -14.65 -17.73
N VAL A 76 -2.31 -14.81 -18.73
CA VAL A 76 -0.87 -14.61 -18.54
C VAL A 76 -0.56 -13.16 -18.13
N GLN A 77 -1.17 -12.19 -18.82
CA GLN A 77 -1.00 -10.77 -18.49
C GLN A 77 -1.55 -10.45 -17.09
N MET A 78 -2.72 -10.99 -16.76
CA MET A 78 -3.36 -10.81 -15.45
C MET A 78 -2.49 -11.37 -14.32
N ARG A 79 -1.92 -12.57 -14.47
CA ARG A 79 -0.99 -13.15 -13.47
C ARG A 79 0.25 -12.29 -13.27
N ALA A 80 0.80 -11.71 -14.33
CA ALA A 80 1.93 -10.80 -14.21
C ALA A 80 1.56 -9.54 -13.41
N LYS A 81 0.35 -9.00 -13.63
CA LYS A 81 -0.17 -7.86 -12.87
C LYS A 81 -0.49 -8.19 -11.41
N GLU A 82 -1.01 -9.40 -11.14
CA GLU A 82 -1.23 -9.89 -9.79
C GLU A 82 0.09 -10.06 -9.02
N ALA A 83 1.14 -10.56 -9.69
CA ALA A 83 2.47 -10.64 -9.10
C ALA A 83 3.04 -9.24 -8.78
N GLN A 84 2.90 -8.27 -9.70
CA GLN A 84 3.27 -6.88 -9.43
C GLN A 84 2.51 -6.30 -8.23
N LEU A 85 1.20 -6.56 -8.14
CA LEU A 85 0.38 -6.10 -7.01
C LEU A 85 0.83 -6.73 -5.68
N ALA A 86 1.24 -8.00 -5.69
CA ALA A 86 1.78 -8.67 -4.51
C ALA A 86 3.08 -8.00 -4.04
N GLU A 87 4.01 -7.72 -4.96
CA GLU A 87 5.25 -7.00 -4.66
C GLU A 87 4.99 -5.60 -4.09
N ILE A 88 4.05 -4.84 -4.68
CA ILE A 88 3.68 -3.52 -4.16
C ILE A 88 3.12 -3.62 -2.74
N ARG A 89 2.34 -4.66 -2.43
CA ARG A 89 1.81 -4.90 -1.08
C ARG A 89 2.90 -5.19 -0.06
N GLU A 90 3.92 -5.96 -0.43
CA GLU A 90 5.09 -6.19 0.41
C GLU A 90 5.85 -4.88 0.68
N ARG A 91 6.06 -4.07 -0.37
CA ARG A 91 6.71 -2.76 -0.26
C ARG A 91 5.89 -1.78 0.59
N LEU A 92 4.56 -1.81 0.50
CA LEU A 92 3.65 -1.03 1.36
C LEU A 92 3.80 -1.43 2.83
N SER A 93 3.82 -2.73 3.12
CA SER A 93 4.03 -3.24 4.47
C SER A 93 5.37 -2.76 5.05
N ALA A 94 6.46 -2.88 4.27
CA ALA A 94 7.77 -2.40 4.68
C ALA A 94 7.80 -0.87 4.92
N ALA A 95 7.17 -0.09 4.04
CA ALA A 95 7.06 1.36 4.19
C ALA A 95 6.23 1.76 5.42
N TYR A 96 5.19 0.98 5.76
CA TYR A 96 4.39 1.21 6.96
C TYR A 96 5.20 0.97 8.24
N ILE A 97 5.98 -0.12 8.27
CA ILE A 97 6.89 -0.41 9.38
C ILE A 97 7.92 0.73 9.54
N GLU A 98 8.50 1.20 8.43
CA GLU A 98 9.44 2.33 8.41
C GLU A 98 8.80 3.61 8.95
N LYS A 99 7.59 3.96 8.51
CA LYS A 99 6.82 5.10 9.03
C LYS A 99 6.63 4.99 10.55
N SER A 100 6.17 3.83 11.02
CA SER A 100 5.90 3.59 12.45
C SER A 100 7.15 3.74 13.32
N LYS A 101 8.32 3.30 12.84
CA LYS A 101 9.60 3.52 13.53
C LYS A 101 9.89 5.02 13.73
N PHE A 102 9.65 5.85 12.71
CA PHE A 102 9.87 7.29 12.84
C PHE A 102 8.87 7.94 13.80
N GLU A 103 7.62 7.51 13.80
CA GLU A 103 6.61 7.97 14.78
C GLU A 103 7.07 7.68 16.21
N GLN A 104 7.53 6.45 16.47
CA GLN A 104 8.05 6.05 17.79
C GLN A 104 9.28 6.86 18.21
N LEU A 105 10.22 7.10 17.29
CA LEU A 105 11.43 7.89 17.59
C LEU A 105 11.11 9.36 17.89
N ILE A 106 10.13 9.93 17.19
CA ILE A 106 9.64 11.30 17.47
C ILE A 106 9.04 11.35 18.88
N GLU A 107 8.18 10.39 19.22
CA GLU A 107 7.56 10.31 20.54
C GLU A 107 8.61 10.17 21.66
N GLN A 108 9.58 9.28 21.49
CA GLN A 108 10.68 9.12 22.45
C GLN A 108 11.51 10.39 22.62
N THR A 109 11.70 11.14 21.54
CA THR A 109 12.43 12.41 21.59
C THR A 109 11.64 13.44 22.37
N HIS A 110 10.32 13.53 22.17
CA HIS A 110 9.44 14.40 22.95
C HIS A 110 9.47 14.08 24.45
N VAL A 111 9.35 12.80 24.82
CA VAL A 111 9.44 12.38 26.23
C VAL A 111 10.78 12.77 26.86
N ARG A 112 11.89 12.63 26.13
CA ARG A 112 13.22 13.02 26.61
C ARG A 112 13.35 14.53 26.77
N GLU A 113 12.90 15.31 25.79
CA GLU A 113 12.95 16.77 25.84
C GLU A 113 12.12 17.32 27.01
N ASP A 114 10.95 16.74 27.28
CA ASP A 114 10.10 17.12 28.41
C ASP A 114 10.73 16.73 29.75
N ALA A 115 11.33 15.55 29.86
CA ALA A 115 12.05 15.13 31.06
C ALA A 115 13.26 16.03 31.35
N GLU A 116 14.03 16.40 30.32
CA GLU A 116 15.16 17.33 30.44
C GLU A 116 14.71 18.75 30.80
N ARG A 117 13.54 19.19 30.32
CA ARG A 117 12.96 20.48 30.71
C ARG A 117 12.55 20.47 32.19
N LEU A 118 11.82 19.45 32.62
CA LEU A 118 11.40 19.29 34.02
C LEU A 118 12.61 19.18 34.97
N ALA A 119 13.64 18.44 34.58
CA ALA A 119 14.87 18.33 35.37
C ALA A 119 15.59 19.68 35.53
N ARG A 120 15.62 20.50 34.47
CA ARG A 120 16.18 21.86 34.52
C ARG A 120 15.35 22.80 35.39
N GLU A 121 14.03 22.76 35.27
CA GLU A 121 13.12 23.55 36.10
C GLU A 121 13.26 23.17 37.58
N GLN A 122 13.32 21.87 37.89
CA GLN A 122 13.51 21.39 39.27
C GLN A 122 14.87 21.83 39.83
N ALA A 123 15.96 21.67 39.07
CA ALA A 123 17.28 22.13 39.50
C ALA A 123 17.31 23.64 39.80
N MET A 124 16.63 24.45 38.98
CA MET A 124 16.50 25.88 39.21
C MET A 124 15.72 26.21 40.49
N LEU A 125 14.63 25.48 40.76
CA LEU A 125 13.87 25.64 42.01
C LEU A 125 14.70 25.24 43.24
N ASP A 126 15.47 24.17 43.15
CA ASP A 126 16.35 23.69 44.21
C ASP A 126 17.48 24.71 44.50
N GLU A 127 18.07 25.30 43.46
CA GLU A 127 19.05 26.40 43.62
C GLU A 127 18.44 27.62 44.31
N VAL A 128 17.22 28.03 43.91
CA VAL A 128 16.51 29.15 44.56
C VAL A 128 16.21 28.84 46.02
N ALA A 129 15.75 27.62 46.33
CA ALA A 129 15.45 27.19 47.70
C ALA A 129 16.72 27.18 48.58
N THR A 130 17.82 26.66 48.04
CA THR A 130 19.12 26.63 48.73
C THR A 130 19.64 28.03 49.03
N ASN A 131 19.58 28.94 48.06
CA ASN A 131 20.01 30.33 48.23
C ASN A 131 19.13 31.09 49.25
N ARG A 132 17.84 30.77 49.33
CA ARG A 132 16.92 31.38 50.30
C ARG A 132 17.14 30.86 51.72
N ALA A 133 17.39 29.56 51.87
CA ALA A 133 17.69 28.94 53.16
C ALA A 133 19.05 29.40 53.72
N GLY A 134 20.08 29.56 52.86
CA GLY A 134 21.39 30.07 53.26
C GLY A 134 21.39 31.55 53.68
N GLY A 135 20.39 32.34 53.25
CA GLY A 135 20.23 33.74 53.63
C GLY A 135 19.53 33.99 54.97
N MET A 136 18.78 33.00 55.50
CA MET A 136 18.09 33.11 56.80
C MET A 136 18.95 32.66 58.00
N GLY A 137 20.17 32.17 57.76
CA GLY A 137 21.10 31.70 58.79
C GLY A 137 22.19 32.70 59.18
N LYS A 138 22.08 33.98 58.80
CA LYS A 138 22.98 35.07 59.21
C LYS A 138 22.23 36.14 59.98
#